data_AF-A0A7W3NQT4-F1
#
_entry.id   AF-A0A7W3NQT4-F1
#
_cell.length_a   1.000
_cell.length_b   1.000
_cell.length_c   1.000
_cell.angle_alpha   90.00
_cell.angle_beta   90.00
_cell.angle_gamma   90.00
#
_symmetry.space_group_name_H-M   'P 1'
#
loop_
_entity.id
_entity.type
_entity.pdbx_description
1 polymer ?
#
loop_
_entity_poly.entity_id
_entity_poly.type
_entity_poly.pdbx_seq_one_letter_code
_entity_poly.pdbx_strand_id
1 'polypeptide(L)'
;MRDGGPQWTLTVPTGGDTLRQERLTRDLHDSLERADGLVVGFHDAEGPAEPGRKGTGVGEVALWAATTAAVVRPASQVLITLIKEWCAKERHRKVVVTIAGDSVEITGRPDAAQERMVREFQDRISGDDGPGPDDSAT
;
A
#
# COMPACT_ATOMS: atom_id res chain seq x y z
N MET A 1 8.17 -20.51 5.97
CA MET A 1 6.77 -20.06 6.08
C MET A 1 6.81 -18.72 6.80
N ARG A 2 6.48 -17.62 6.11
CA ARG A 2 6.30 -16.31 6.75
C ARG A 2 4.81 -16.17 7.02
N ASP A 3 4.37 -16.70 8.15
CA ASP A 3 3.05 -16.44 8.72
C ASP A 3 2.92 -14.93 8.97
N GLY A 4 1.97 -14.23 8.34
CA GLY A 4 1.74 -12.82 8.70
C GLY A 4 1.00 -11.97 7.69
N GLY A 5 -0.29 -12.26 7.48
CA GLY A 5 -1.26 -11.31 6.91
C GLY A 5 -1.01 -10.84 5.47
N PRO A 6 -1.94 -10.04 4.92
CA PRO A 6 -1.78 -9.46 3.60
C PRO A 6 -0.60 -8.47 3.59
N GLN A 7 0.29 -8.57 2.59
CA GLN A 7 1.37 -7.61 2.40
C GLN A 7 0.92 -6.51 1.42
N TRP A 8 0.97 -5.26 1.86
CA TRP A 8 0.66 -4.09 1.03
C TRP A 8 1.94 -3.50 0.47
N THR A 9 1.95 -3.18 -0.82
CA THR A 9 3.00 -2.38 -1.46
C THR A 9 2.53 -0.95 -1.62
N LEU A 10 3.38 0.01 -1.27
CA LEU A 10 3.09 1.44 -1.22
C LEU A 10 4.11 2.18 -2.07
N THR A 11 3.63 3.01 -2.99
CA THR A 11 4.46 3.81 -3.90
C THR A 11 4.02 5.26 -3.87
N VAL A 12 4.97 6.21 -3.85
CA VAL A 12 4.68 7.65 -3.89
C VAL A 12 4.98 8.20 -5.29
N PRO A 13 3.99 8.39 -6.18
CA PRO A 13 4.28 8.91 -7.52
C PRO A 13 4.66 10.40 -7.48
N THR A 14 5.82 10.75 -8.06
CA THR A 14 6.28 12.15 -8.18
C THR A 14 6.47 12.63 -9.62
N GLY A 15 6.09 11.82 -10.62
CA GLY A 15 6.21 12.20 -12.03
C GLY A 15 7.65 12.20 -12.56
N GLY A 16 8.54 11.39 -11.97
CA GLY A 16 9.94 11.25 -12.40
C GLY A 16 10.95 12.01 -11.55
N ASP A 17 10.51 12.73 -10.52
CA ASP A 17 11.40 13.38 -9.55
C ASP A 17 11.84 12.38 -8.47
N THR A 18 12.96 11.69 -8.72
CA THR A 18 13.45 10.59 -7.89
C THR A 18 13.89 11.02 -6.49
N LEU A 19 14.51 12.20 -6.34
CA LEU A 19 14.91 12.74 -5.04
C LEU A 19 13.70 13.10 -4.19
N ARG A 20 12.70 13.75 -4.78
CA ARG A 20 11.44 14.03 -4.10
C ARG A 20 10.72 12.76 -3.71
N GLN A 21 10.73 11.77 -4.60
CA GLN A 21 10.11 10.48 -4.36
C GLN A 21 10.77 9.77 -3.18
N GLU A 22 12.10 9.64 -3.17
CA GLU A 22 12.83 9.03 -2.05
C GLU A 22 12.52 9.75 -0.74
N ARG A 23 12.56 11.09 -0.74
CA ARG A 23 12.27 11.89 0.46
C ARG A 23 10.86 11.65 0.99
N LEU A 24 9.87 11.60 0.10
CA LEU A 24 8.49 11.34 0.48
C LEU A 24 8.26 9.89 0.91
N THR A 25 8.88 8.91 0.25
CA THR A 25 8.79 7.50 0.67
C THR A 25 9.42 7.29 2.05
N ARG A 26 10.55 7.96 2.35
CA ARG A 26 11.14 7.96 3.70
C ARG A 26 10.25 8.65 4.74
N ASP A 27 9.63 9.77 4.41
CA ASP A 27 8.67 10.48 5.28
C ASP A 27 7.41 9.64 5.55
N LEU A 28 6.95 8.90 4.53
CA LEU A 28 5.84 7.94 4.65
C LEU A 28 6.25 6.77 5.55
N HIS A 29 7.44 6.19 5.33
CA HIS A 29 7.99 5.12 6.17
C HIS A 29 8.05 5.55 7.65
N ASP A 30 8.67 6.69 7.96
CA ASP A 30 8.77 7.22 9.33
C ASP A 30 7.39 7.52 9.95
N SER A 31 6.41 7.91 9.14
CA SER A 31 5.03 8.08 9.61
C SER A 31 4.33 6.75 9.92
N LEU A 32 4.58 5.71 9.12
CA LEU A 32 3.96 4.39 9.27
C LEU A 32 4.65 3.52 10.34
N GLU A 33 5.98 3.61 10.48
CA GLU A 33 6.76 2.91 11.50
C GLU A 33 6.36 3.33 12.92
N ARG A 34 5.94 4.58 13.09
CA ARG A 34 5.41 5.08 14.38
C ARG A 34 4.03 4.53 14.75
N ALA A 35 3.33 3.88 13.82
CA ALA A 35 2.01 3.34 14.08
C ALA A 35 2.12 1.98 14.77
N ASP A 36 1.46 1.85 15.92
CA ASP A 36 1.43 0.60 16.65
C ASP A 36 0.67 -0.49 15.86
N GLY A 37 1.23 -1.69 15.82
CA GLY A 37 0.63 -2.85 15.13
C GLY A 37 0.98 -2.99 13.64
N LEU A 38 1.79 -2.11 13.07
CA LEU A 38 2.27 -2.20 11.67
C LEU A 38 3.77 -2.50 11.61
N VAL A 39 4.15 -3.43 10.74
CA VAL A 39 5.53 -3.69 10.34
C VAL A 39 5.72 -3.12 8.94
N VAL A 40 6.74 -2.31 8.76
CA VAL A 40 6.96 -1.55 7.53
C VAL A 40 8.42 -1.70 7.14
N GLY A 41 8.70 -1.81 5.84
CA GLY A 41 10.06 -1.92 5.34
C GLY A 41 10.18 -1.54 3.88
N PHE A 42 11.39 -1.20 3.43
CA PHE A 42 11.63 -0.92 2.01
C PHE A 42 11.68 -2.22 1.21
N HIS A 43 11.15 -2.18 -0.01
CA HIS A 43 11.53 -3.17 -1.00
C HIS A 43 12.94 -2.86 -1.47
N ASP A 44 13.86 -3.82 -1.36
CA ASP A 44 15.21 -3.66 -1.88
C ASP A 44 15.12 -3.50 -3.41
N ALA A 45 15.69 -2.42 -3.93
CA ALA A 45 15.62 -2.05 -5.35
C ALA A 45 16.55 -2.90 -6.25
N GLU A 46 16.91 -4.10 -5.81
CA GLU A 46 17.84 -5.01 -6.49
C GLU A 46 17.11 -6.27 -6.96
N GLY A 47 16.09 -6.06 -7.81
CA GLY A 47 15.45 -7.12 -8.59
C GLY A 47 15.65 -6.85 -10.08
N PRO A 48 16.02 -7.85 -10.90
CA PRO A 48 16.33 -7.65 -12.31
C PRO A 48 15.11 -7.04 -13.01
N ALA A 49 15.31 -5.89 -13.66
CA ALA A 49 14.28 -5.26 -14.48
C ALA A 49 13.79 -6.26 -15.54
N GLU A 50 12.58 -6.79 -15.36
CA GLU A 50 11.98 -7.70 -16.33
C GLU A 50 11.73 -6.94 -17.64
N PRO A 51 12.30 -7.39 -18.78
CA PRO A 51 12.17 -6.69 -20.05
C PRO A 51 10.78 -7.00 -20.63
N GLY A 52 9.80 -6.14 -20.38
CA GLY A 52 8.49 -6.27 -21.05
C GLY A 52 7.32 -5.57 -20.39
N ARG A 53 7.42 -5.20 -19.12
CA ARG A 53 6.44 -4.27 -18.52
C ARG A 53 6.95 -2.86 -18.76
N LYS A 54 6.16 -2.02 -19.40
CA LYS A 54 6.33 -0.56 -19.38
C LYS A 54 6.02 -0.08 -17.95
N GLY A 55 6.85 -0.48 -17.00
CA GLY A 55 6.64 -0.34 -15.58
C GLY A 55 7.89 0.24 -14.97
N THR A 56 7.72 1.44 -14.44
CA THR A 56 8.52 1.96 -13.34
C THR A 56 10.00 2.17 -13.65
N GLY A 57 10.34 3.41 -14.00
CA GLY A 57 11.72 3.82 -14.21
C GLY A 57 12.63 3.45 -13.04
N VAL A 58 13.83 3.02 -13.40
CA VAL A 58 14.99 2.83 -12.53
C VAL A 58 15.05 3.97 -11.50
N GLY A 59 14.72 3.69 -10.24
CA GLY A 59 14.70 4.68 -9.16
C GLY A 59 13.38 4.82 -8.39
N GLU A 60 12.35 3.99 -8.63
CA GLU A 60 11.14 3.98 -7.79
C GLU A 60 11.38 3.29 -6.44
N VAL A 61 11.29 4.04 -5.34
CA VAL A 61 11.42 3.52 -3.98
C VAL A 61 10.03 3.07 -3.52
N ALA A 62 9.84 1.77 -3.42
CA ALA A 62 8.61 1.16 -2.94
C ALA A 62 8.75 0.68 -1.49
N LEU A 63 7.65 0.76 -0.75
CA LEU A 63 7.57 0.35 0.64
C LEU A 63 6.61 -0.83 0.75
N TRP A 64 6.90 -1.80 1.60
CA TRP A 64 5.92 -2.79 2.02
C TRP A 64 5.46 -2.52 3.45
N ALA A 65 4.21 -2.86 3.72
CA ALA A 65 3.63 -2.86 5.04
C ALA A 65 2.91 -4.20 5.28
N ALA A 66 2.94 -4.68 6.51
CA ALA A 66 2.20 -5.85 6.98
C ALA A 66 1.72 -5.60 8.41
N THR A 67 0.58 -6.16 8.81
CA THR A 67 0.10 -6.01 10.18
C THR A 67 0.57 -7.14 11.06
N THR A 68 0.88 -6.81 12.29
CA THR A 68 1.07 -7.83 13.33
C THR A 68 -0.30 -8.47 13.64
N ALA A 69 -0.34 -9.79 13.85
CA ALA A 69 -1.56 -10.58 13.99
C ALA A 69 -2.46 -10.24 15.21
N ALA A 70 -2.18 -9.13 15.93
CA ALA A 70 -2.85 -8.73 17.15
C ALA A 70 -3.92 -7.62 16.97
N VAL A 71 -4.17 -7.13 15.75
CA VAL A 71 -5.05 -5.98 15.51
C VAL A 71 -6.51 -6.42 15.32
N VAL A 72 -7.39 -6.05 16.25
CA VAL A 72 -8.85 -6.34 16.26
C VAL A 72 -9.63 -5.58 15.16
N ARG A 73 -9.01 -4.58 14.51
CA ARG A 73 -9.57 -3.85 13.37
C ARG A 73 -9.00 -4.43 12.06
N PRO A 74 -9.77 -4.40 10.95
CA PRO A 74 -9.23 -4.78 9.65
C PRO A 74 -8.02 -3.90 9.34
N ALA A 75 -6.86 -4.55 9.22
CA ALA A 75 -5.56 -3.97 8.98
C ALA A 75 -5.54 -2.88 7.89
N SER A 76 -6.31 -3.13 6.83
CA SER A 76 -6.52 -2.24 5.70
C SER A 76 -7.10 -0.87 6.07
N GLN A 77 -8.02 -0.80 7.04
CA GLN A 77 -8.62 0.47 7.46
C GLN A 77 -7.61 1.36 8.20
N VAL A 78 -6.78 0.76 9.06
CA VAL A 78 -5.74 1.48 9.79
C VAL A 78 -4.71 2.05 8.82
N LEU A 79 -4.20 1.21 7.91
CA LEU A 79 -3.22 1.63 6.90
C LEU A 79 -3.75 2.77 6.01
N ILE A 80 -4.97 2.62 5.48
CA ILE A 80 -5.58 3.63 4.61
C ILE A 80 -5.80 4.94 5.36
N THR A 81 -6.15 4.88 6.65
CA THR A 81 -6.32 6.08 7.48
C THR A 81 -4.99 6.80 7.66
N LEU A 82 -3.93 6.09 8.02
CA LEU A 82 -2.59 6.68 8.18
C LEU A 82 -2.08 7.32 6.88
N ILE A 83 -2.31 6.67 5.74
CA ILE A 83 -1.94 7.21 4.43
C ILE A 83 -2.74 8.47 4.12
N LYS A 84 -4.06 8.48 4.42
CA LYS A 84 -4.90 9.68 4.26
C LYS A 84 -4.39 10.84 5.12
N GLU A 85 -4.06 10.58 6.38
CA GLU A 85 -3.51 11.59 7.29
C GLU A 85 -2.16 12.13 6.80
N TRP A 86 -1.28 11.24 6.33
CA TRP A 86 -0.01 11.62 5.75
C TRP A 86 -0.18 12.48 4.49
N CYS A 87 -1.09 12.08 3.60
CA CYS A 87 -1.41 12.86 2.41
C CYS A 87 -2.09 14.19 2.77
N ALA A 88 -2.89 14.25 3.84
CA ALA A 88 -3.55 15.48 4.28
C ALA A 88 -2.56 16.55 4.77
N LYS A 89 -1.34 16.16 5.20
CA LYS A 89 -0.26 17.10 5.57
C LYS A 89 0.10 18.04 4.41
N GLU A 90 -0.06 17.62 3.16
CA GLU A 90 0.27 18.44 1.99
C GLU A 90 -0.56 18.05 0.76
N ARG A 91 -1.21 19.05 0.12
CA ARG A 91 -2.19 18.80 -0.95
C ARG A 91 -1.69 18.06 -2.18
N HIS A 92 -0.38 18.05 -2.43
CA HIS A 92 0.21 17.39 -3.60
C HIS A 92 0.70 15.97 -3.31
N ARG A 93 0.52 15.47 -2.09
CA ARG A 93 0.91 14.11 -1.72
C ARG A 93 -0.13 13.12 -2.21
N LYS A 94 0.38 12.04 -2.79
CA LYS A 94 -0.38 10.90 -3.29
C LYS A 94 0.38 9.62 -2.98
N VAL A 95 -0.33 8.55 -2.70
CA VAL A 95 0.23 7.22 -2.48
C VAL A 95 -0.60 6.22 -3.26
N VAL A 96 0.05 5.35 -4.02
CA VAL A 96 -0.56 4.19 -4.66
C VAL A 96 -0.37 3.01 -3.72
N VAL A 97 -1.48 2.39 -3.31
CA VAL A 97 -1.51 1.19 -2.47
C VAL A 97 -1.86 0.01 -3.34
N THR A 98 -1.05 -1.04 -3.30
CA THR A 98 -1.23 -2.28 -4.08
C THR A 98 -1.24 -3.49 -3.16
N ILE A 99 -2.17 -4.41 -3.37
CA ILE A 99 -2.29 -5.68 -2.64
C ILE A 99 -2.91 -6.72 -3.58
N ALA A 100 -2.36 -7.93 -3.61
CA ALA A 100 -2.91 -9.05 -4.40
C ALA A 100 -3.18 -8.74 -5.89
N GLY A 101 -2.54 -7.71 -6.46
CA GLY A 101 -2.77 -7.26 -7.84
C GLY A 101 -3.79 -6.13 -8.00
N ASP A 102 -4.55 -5.79 -6.94
CA ASP A 102 -5.43 -4.63 -6.89
C ASP A 102 -4.67 -3.39 -6.40
N SER A 103 -4.91 -2.24 -7.05
CA SER A 103 -4.27 -0.96 -6.71
C SER A 103 -5.29 0.16 -6.52
N VAL A 104 -5.05 1.04 -5.56
CA VAL A 104 -5.85 2.26 -5.33
C VAL A 104 -4.95 3.47 -5.07
N GLU A 105 -5.30 4.63 -5.64
CA GLU A 105 -4.64 5.90 -5.35
C GLU A 105 -5.31 6.60 -4.15
N ILE A 106 -4.49 7.01 -3.18
CA ILE A 106 -4.90 7.79 -2.02
C ILE A 106 -4.23 9.15 -2.08
N THR A 107 -5.05 10.19 -2.15
CA THR A 107 -4.65 11.60 -2.19
C THR A 107 -4.99 12.34 -0.90
N GLY A 108 -4.39 13.51 -0.68
CA GLY A 108 -4.62 14.34 0.51
C GLY A 108 -5.98 15.05 0.56
N ARG A 109 -6.73 15.00 -0.53
CA ARG A 109 -8.10 15.48 -0.65
C ARG A 109 -8.92 14.49 -1.47
N PRO A 110 -9.34 13.36 -0.87
CA PRO A 110 -10.22 12.44 -1.56
C PRO A 110 -11.52 13.16 -1.88
N ASP A 111 -11.93 13.18 -3.14
CA ASP A 111 -13.29 13.52 -3.54
C ASP A 111 -14.22 12.32 -3.32
N ALA A 112 -15.53 12.56 -3.44
CA ALA A 112 -16.54 11.53 -3.20
C ALA A 112 -16.38 10.29 -4.12
N ALA A 113 -15.80 10.43 -5.32
CA ALA A 113 -15.49 9.28 -6.16
C ALA A 113 -14.30 8.49 -5.61
N GLN A 114 -13.21 9.16 -5.24
CA GLN A 114 -12.05 8.51 -4.62
C GLN A 114 -12.42 7.82 -3.30
N GLU A 115 -13.29 8.43 -2.48
CA GLU A 115 -13.78 7.79 -1.25
C GLU A 115 -14.59 6.53 -1.52
N ARG A 116 -15.38 6.49 -2.60
CA ARG A 116 -16.09 5.27 -3.01
C ARG A 116 -15.12 4.18 -3.47
N MET A 117 -14.16 4.53 -4.33
CA MET A 117 -13.14 3.59 -4.79
C MET A 117 -12.32 2.99 -3.64
N VAL A 118 -11.96 3.81 -2.65
CA VAL A 118 -11.24 3.33 -1.46
C VAL A 118 -12.10 2.39 -0.62
N ARG A 119 -13.40 2.64 -0.49
CA ARG A 119 -14.32 1.73 0.22
C ARG A 119 -14.52 0.41 -0.53
N GLU A 120 -14.70 0.46 -1.85
CA GLU A 120 -14.82 -0.74 -2.69
C GLU A 120 -13.53 -1.57 -2.67
N PHE A 121 -12.37 -0.92 -2.67
CA PHE A 121 -11.08 -1.57 -2.49
C PHE A 121 -10.98 -2.27 -1.13
N GLN A 122 -11.38 -1.59 -0.04
CA GLN A 122 -11.41 -2.17 1.31
C GLN A 122 -12.34 -3.38 1.41
N ASP A 123 -13.51 -3.32 0.79
CA ASP A 123 -14.49 -4.40 0.75
C ASP A 123 -13.92 -5.63 0.03
N ARG A 124 -13.32 -5.42 -1.16
CA ARG A 124 -12.70 -6.48 -1.97
C ARG A 124 -11.61 -7.23 -1.21
N ILE A 125 -10.70 -6.50 -0.57
CA ILE A 125 -9.56 -7.12 0.14
C ILE A 125 -9.95 -7.72 1.50
N SER A 126 -11.10 -7.34 2.05
CA SER A 126 -11.64 -7.96 3.27
C SER A 126 -12.46 -9.23 2.93
N GLY A 127 -13.02 -9.30 1.72
CA GLY A 127 -13.72 -10.47 1.20
C GLY A 127 -12.81 -11.57 0.65
N ASP A 128 -11.58 -11.25 0.25
CA ASP A 128 -10.57 -12.20 -0.25
C ASP A 128 -9.83 -12.96 0.88
N ASP A 129 -10.11 -12.66 2.15
CA ASP A 129 -9.67 -13.46 3.32
C ASP A 129 -10.57 -14.71 3.55
N GLY A 130 -11.48 -15.01 2.61
CA GLY A 130 -12.24 -16.25 2.61
C GLY A 130 -11.40 -17.38 2.02
N PRO A 131 -11.28 -18.56 2.68
CA PRO A 131 -10.70 -19.73 2.03
C PRO A 131 -11.48 -19.94 0.74
N GLY A 132 -10.78 -19.87 -0.40
CA GLY A 132 -11.36 -20.29 -1.68
C GLY A 132 -12.04 -21.64 -1.45
N PRO A 133 -13.28 -21.84 -1.90
CA PRO A 133 -14.01 -23.06 -1.63
C PRO A 133 -13.14 -24.23 -2.08
N ASP A 134 -12.79 -25.07 -1.11
CA ASP A 134 -12.27 -26.40 -1.36
C ASP A 134 -13.30 -27.07 -2.27
N ASP A 135 -12.99 -27.10 -3.56
CA ASP A 135 -13.69 -27.92 -4.54
C ASP A 135 -13.28 -29.37 -4.27
N SER A 136 -13.73 -29.87 -3.13
CA SER A 136 -13.97 -31.28 -2.91
C SER A 136 -15.12 -31.66 -3.83
N ALA A 137 -14.79 -32.13 -5.03
CA ALA A 137 -15.72 -32.83 -5.90
C ALA A 137 -15.05 -34.05 -6.56
N THR A 138 -15.11 -35.15 -5.79
CA THR A 138 -15.17 -36.57 -6.20
C THR A 138 -13.95 -37.26 -6.82
#